data_AF-A0A9E0MFY6-F1
#
_entry.id   AF-A0A9E0MFY6-F1
#
_cell.length_a   1.000
_cell.length_b   1.000
_cell.length_c   1.000
_cell.angle_alpha   90.00
_cell.angle_beta   90.00
_cell.angle_gamma   90.00
#
_symmetry.space_group_name_H-M   'P 1'
#
loop_
_entity.id
_entity.type
_entity.pdbx_description
1 polymer ?
#
loop_
_entity_poly.entity_id
_entity_poly.type
_entity_poly.pdbx_seq_one_letter_code
_entity_poly.pdbx_strand_id
1 'polypeptide(L)'
;MSPNRCLVVLPCLLSGGYAIVSTKLCTLKGTGLNSTASIALSGMNAAQTQLRASAHNVANLGTDGFRRQQVQQTPQAGGGVETSITRADTAGSDLVRDVVTQLAAKNAFLANLAVFKTSNRMAGALLDARA
;
A
#
# COMPACT_ATOMS: atom_id res chain seq x y z
N MET A 1 28.53 -25.08 18.54
CA MET A 1 27.28 -24.53 17.95
C MET A 1 27.13 -23.08 18.38
N SER A 2 27.51 -22.14 17.51
CA SER A 2 27.27 -20.70 17.72
C SER A 2 26.05 -20.29 16.89
N PRO A 3 24.99 -19.71 17.47
CA PRO A 3 23.90 -19.18 16.67
C PRO A 3 24.23 -17.73 16.28
N ASN A 4 24.22 -17.51 14.96
CA ASN A 4 24.41 -16.25 14.28
C ASN A 4 23.64 -15.09 14.93
N ARG A 5 24.36 -14.20 15.60
CA ARG A 5 23.85 -12.91 16.06
C ARG A 5 23.93 -11.91 14.89
N CYS A 6 22.80 -11.58 14.28
CA CYS A 6 22.71 -10.39 13.42
C CYS A 6 22.76 -9.14 14.30
N LEU A 7 23.96 -8.65 14.51
CA LEU A 7 24.26 -7.38 15.16
C LEU A 7 24.00 -6.27 14.13
N VAL A 8 22.80 -5.70 14.11
CA VAL A 8 22.58 -4.43 13.42
C VAL A 8 23.06 -3.33 14.35
N VAL A 9 24.33 -2.95 14.18
CA VAL A 9 24.87 -1.73 14.77
C VAL A 9 24.51 -0.58 13.84
N LEU A 10 23.52 0.22 14.23
CA LEU A 10 23.36 1.57 13.70
C LEU A 10 23.78 2.54 14.82
N PRO A 11 24.66 3.53 14.55
CA PRO A 11 25.29 4.32 15.59
C PRO A 11 24.31 5.40 16.07
N CYS A 12 23.85 5.30 17.31
CA CYS A 12 23.21 6.42 17.97
C CYS A 12 24.27 7.16 18.79
N LEU A 13 24.82 8.20 18.19
CA LEU A 13 25.56 9.24 18.90
C LEU A 13 24.62 9.89 19.93
N LEU A 14 25.21 10.30 21.05
CA LEU A 14 24.64 11.03 22.18
C LEU A 14 23.94 10.20 23.27
N SER A 15 24.71 10.02 24.33
CA SER A 15 24.33 10.33 25.71
C SER A 15 23.16 9.53 26.32
N GLY A 16 23.52 8.67 27.27
CA GLY A 16 22.85 8.65 28.55
C GLY A 16 21.42 8.10 28.60
N GLY A 17 21.31 6.77 28.53
CA GLY A 17 20.19 6.02 29.10
C GLY A 17 19.01 5.79 28.16
N TYR A 18 18.62 4.52 27.99
CA TYR A 18 17.25 4.20 27.65
C TYR A 18 16.80 2.90 28.30
N ALA A 19 15.68 3.01 29.00
CA ALA A 19 14.99 1.96 29.69
C ALA A 19 14.02 1.22 28.77
N ILE A 20 13.59 0.05 29.26
CA ILE A 20 12.35 -0.68 28.93
C ILE A 20 12.42 -1.53 27.64
N VAL A 21 12.69 -2.83 27.81
CA VAL A 21 11.69 -3.92 27.97
C VAL A 21 10.83 -4.07 26.73
N SER A 22 11.08 -5.13 25.96
CA SER A 22 10.07 -6.12 25.59
C SER A 22 10.65 -7.01 24.48
N THR A 23 11.39 -8.04 24.88
CA THR A 23 11.78 -9.17 24.03
C THR A 23 10.59 -10.09 23.74
N LYS A 24 9.39 -9.53 23.54
CA LYS A 24 8.18 -10.31 23.28
C LYS A 24 8.23 -10.88 21.87
N LEU A 25 8.90 -12.02 21.78
CA LEU A 25 8.61 -13.16 20.92
C LEU A 25 7.93 -12.76 19.59
N CYS A 26 8.75 -12.37 18.61
CA CYS A 26 8.34 -12.37 17.21
C CYS A 26 8.03 -13.81 16.81
N THR A 27 6.80 -14.21 17.13
CA THR A 27 6.17 -15.45 16.73
C THR A 27 6.02 -15.36 15.22
N LEU A 28 6.91 -16.01 14.48
CA LEU A 28 6.70 -16.40 13.09
C LEU A 28 5.57 -17.45 13.08
N LYS A 29 4.33 -17.01 13.30
CA LYS A 29 3.13 -17.81 13.00
C LYS A 29 2.87 -17.63 11.51
N GLY A 30 2.75 -18.73 10.76
CA GLY A 30 2.56 -18.71 9.31
C GLY A 30 1.36 -17.87 8.85
N THR A 31 1.58 -16.59 8.55
CA THR A 31 0.60 -15.62 8.05
C THR A 31 0.81 -15.23 6.59
N GLY A 32 1.75 -15.85 5.87
CA GLY A 32 2.16 -15.43 4.52
C GLY A 32 1.02 -15.31 3.48
N LEU A 33 0.05 -16.22 3.48
CA LEU A 33 -1.10 -16.16 2.56
C LEU A 33 -2.09 -15.03 2.90
N ASN A 34 -2.37 -14.82 4.19
CA ASN A 34 -3.27 -13.75 4.63
C ASN A 34 -2.63 -12.37 4.40
N SER A 35 -1.32 -12.24 4.67
CA SER A 35 -0.55 -11.02 4.41
C SER A 35 -0.52 -10.64 2.92
N THR A 36 -0.38 -11.60 2.00
CA THR A 36 -0.39 -11.28 0.55
C THR A 36 -1.77 -10.84 0.04
N ALA A 37 -2.84 -11.45 0.55
CA ALA A 37 -4.21 -11.05 0.22
C ALA A 37 -4.54 -9.64 0.78
N SER A 38 -4.11 -9.33 2.00
CA SER A 38 -4.33 -8.01 2.61
C SER A 38 -3.48 -6.91 1.93
N ILE A 39 -2.25 -7.22 1.52
CA ILE A 39 -1.42 -6.31 0.69
C ILE A 39 -2.10 -6.04 -0.64
N ALA A 40 -2.54 -7.09 -1.36
CA ALA A 40 -3.25 -6.93 -2.63
C ALA A 40 -4.55 -6.13 -2.46
N LEU A 41 -5.29 -6.34 -1.38
CA LEU A 41 -6.48 -5.56 -1.06
C LEU A 41 -6.15 -4.09 -0.81
N SER A 42 -5.11 -3.78 -0.04
CA SER A 42 -4.67 -2.40 0.18
C SER A 42 -4.27 -1.71 -1.13
N GLY A 43 -3.56 -2.43 -2.02
CA GLY A 43 -3.20 -1.93 -3.36
C GLY A 43 -4.41 -1.71 -4.27
N MET A 44 -5.42 -2.59 -4.22
CA MET A 44 -6.69 -2.40 -4.94
C MET A 44 -7.46 -1.18 -4.42
N ASN A 45 -7.52 -1.00 -3.09
CA ASN A 45 -8.16 0.18 -2.49
C ASN A 45 -7.44 1.46 -2.92
N ALA A 46 -6.11 1.45 -2.90
CA ALA A 46 -5.30 2.58 -3.31
C ALA A 46 -5.51 2.97 -4.79
N ALA A 47 -5.52 1.97 -5.67
CA ALA A 47 -5.83 2.16 -7.08
C ALA A 47 -7.24 2.70 -7.29
N GLN A 48 -8.21 2.25 -6.49
CA GLN A 48 -9.57 2.77 -6.56
C GLN A 48 -9.67 4.23 -6.07
N THR A 49 -8.92 4.61 -5.03
CA THR A 49 -8.79 6.01 -4.60
C THR A 49 -8.20 6.89 -5.70
N GLN A 50 -7.17 6.41 -6.42
CA GLN A 50 -6.62 7.10 -7.59
C GLN A 50 -7.66 7.28 -8.71
N LEU A 51 -8.43 6.24 -9.03
CA LEU A 51 -9.50 6.33 -10.03
C LEU A 51 -10.56 7.37 -9.64
N ARG A 52 -10.97 7.41 -8.36
CA ARG A 52 -11.92 8.41 -7.86
C ARG A 52 -11.36 9.82 -7.95
N ALA A 53 -10.09 10.03 -7.59
CA ALA A 53 -9.44 11.34 -7.70
C ALA A 53 -9.35 11.81 -9.16
N SER A 54 -8.94 10.93 -10.09
CA SER A 54 -8.93 11.26 -11.52
C SER A 54 -10.33 11.58 -12.05
N ALA A 55 -11.36 10.80 -11.67
CA ALA A 55 -12.74 11.09 -12.07
C ALA A 55 -13.24 12.44 -11.51
N HIS A 56 -12.91 12.73 -10.25
CA HIS A 56 -13.23 14.01 -9.63
C HIS A 56 -12.52 15.17 -10.34
N ASN A 57 -11.26 15.00 -10.74
CA ASN A 57 -10.52 16.00 -11.49
C ASN A 57 -11.14 16.24 -12.87
N VAL A 58 -11.46 15.17 -13.60
CA VAL A 58 -12.09 15.24 -14.93
C VAL A 58 -13.45 15.94 -14.87
N ALA A 59 -14.27 15.62 -13.85
CA ALA A 59 -15.57 16.24 -13.66
C ALA A 59 -15.49 17.76 -13.37
N ASN A 60 -14.38 18.24 -12.80
CA ASN A 60 -14.18 19.63 -12.40
C ASN A 60 -13.20 20.39 -13.31
N LEU A 61 -12.82 19.86 -14.48
CA LEU A 61 -11.82 20.50 -15.36
C LEU A 61 -12.22 21.92 -15.81
N GLY A 62 -13.52 22.21 -15.87
CA GLY A 62 -14.07 23.49 -16.31
C GLY A 62 -14.62 24.37 -15.18
N THR A 63 -14.31 24.08 -13.91
CA THR A 63 -14.71 24.94 -12.80
C THR A 63 -13.62 25.95 -12.46
N ASP A 64 -14.00 27.21 -12.27
CA ASP A 64 -13.05 28.28 -11.96
C ASP A 64 -12.35 28.05 -10.62
N GLY A 65 -11.03 28.27 -10.61
CA GLY A 65 -10.21 28.10 -9.41
C GLY A 65 -10.01 26.64 -8.97
N PHE A 66 -10.37 25.66 -9.81
CA PHE A 66 -10.23 24.25 -9.48
C PHE A 66 -8.78 23.85 -9.19
N ARG A 67 -8.60 23.13 -8.07
CA ARG A 67 -7.34 22.48 -7.70
C ARG A 67 -7.54 20.98 -7.73
N ARG A 68 -6.70 20.32 -8.53
CA ARG A 68 -6.74 18.86 -8.70
C ARG A 68 -6.47 18.15 -7.37
N GLN A 69 -7.15 17.03 -7.17
CA GLN A 69 -6.84 16.08 -6.13
C GLN A 69 -5.70 15.17 -6.58
N GLN A 70 -4.77 14.92 -5.67
CA GLN A 70 -3.64 14.01 -5.84
C GLN A 70 -3.75 12.94 -4.76
N VAL A 71 -3.38 11.71 -5.11
CA VAL A 71 -3.37 10.60 -4.14
C VAL A 71 -1.94 10.35 -3.73
N GLN A 72 -1.66 10.53 -2.45
CA GLN A 72 -0.41 10.14 -1.83
C GLN A 72 -0.53 8.69 -1.36
N GLN A 73 0.39 7.85 -1.82
CA GLN A 73 0.50 6.45 -1.42
C GLN A 73 1.70 6.31 -0.48
N THR A 74 1.48 5.73 0.69
CA THR A 74 2.54 5.53 1.70
C THR A 74 2.65 4.04 2.05
N PRO A 75 3.83 3.42 1.90
CA PRO A 75 4.02 2.03 2.28
C PRO A 75 3.92 1.85 3.79
N GLN A 76 3.28 0.76 4.24
CA GLN A 76 3.15 0.44 5.67
C GLN A 76 4.20 -0.59 6.10
N ALA A 77 4.72 -0.46 7.33
CA ALA A 77 5.75 -1.35 7.89
C ALA A 77 5.31 -2.84 7.96
N GLY A 78 4.00 -3.10 8.07
CA GLY A 78 3.40 -4.43 8.04
C GLY A 78 3.12 -4.99 6.64
N GLY A 79 3.53 -4.27 5.59
CA GLY A 79 3.14 -4.54 4.20
C GLY A 79 1.84 -3.84 3.83
N GLY A 80 1.72 -3.50 2.55
CA GLY A 80 0.56 -2.80 2.02
C GLY A 80 0.78 -1.31 1.89
N VAL A 81 -0.28 -0.61 1.50
CA VAL A 81 -0.23 0.81 1.20
C VAL A 81 -1.41 1.53 1.84
N GLU A 82 -1.11 2.65 2.48
CA GLU A 82 -2.09 3.61 2.96
C GLU A 82 -2.25 4.73 1.93
N THR A 83 -3.47 5.27 1.80
CA THR A 83 -3.74 6.36 0.86
C THR A 83 -4.30 7.58 1.53
N SER A 84 -3.76 8.74 1.17
CA SER A 84 -4.31 10.04 1.55
C SER A 84 -4.56 10.88 0.30
N ILE A 85 -5.61 11.70 0.33
CA ILE A 85 -5.91 12.65 -0.75
C ILE A 85 -5.35 14.01 -0.36
N THR A 86 -4.49 14.55 -1.21
CA THR A 86 -3.97 15.91 -1.12
C THR A 86 -4.53 16.74 -2.28
N ARG A 87 -4.40 18.07 -2.19
CA ARG A 87 -4.73 18.96 -3.31
C ARG A 87 -3.44 19.52 -3.88
N ALA A 88 -3.41 19.71 -5.19
CA ALA A 88 -2.29 20.37 -5.85
C ALA A 88 -2.14 21.81 -5.34
N ASP A 89 -0.89 22.26 -5.19
CA ASP A 89 -0.56 23.59 -4.71
C ASP A 89 -1.00 24.68 -5.69
N THR A 90 -0.90 24.39 -6.98
CA THR A 90 -1.29 25.30 -8.07
C THR A 90 -2.69 24.95 -8.59
N ALA A 91 -3.50 25.99 -8.82
CA ALA A 91 -4.76 25.83 -9.54
C ALA A 91 -4.49 25.55 -11.03
N GLY A 92 -5.23 24.62 -11.61
CA GLY A 92 -5.01 24.22 -12.99
C GLY A 92 -5.52 22.82 -13.29
N SER A 93 -6.22 22.68 -14.40
CA SER A 93 -6.63 21.41 -14.98
C SER A 93 -5.50 20.85 -15.85
N ASP A 94 -5.30 19.54 -15.79
CA ASP A 94 -4.43 18.84 -16.73
C ASP A 94 -5.00 17.43 -16.96
N LEU A 95 -5.89 17.42 -17.96
CA LEU A 95 -6.66 16.26 -18.38
C LEU A 95 -5.75 15.12 -18.85
N VAL A 96 -4.66 15.43 -19.56
CA VAL A 96 -3.74 14.41 -20.06
C VAL A 96 -3.17 13.61 -18.90
N ARG A 97 -2.69 14.28 -17.86
CA ARG A 97 -2.19 13.60 -16.66
C ARG A 97 -3.29 12.87 -15.90
N ASP A 98 -4.51 13.40 -15.83
CA ASP A 98 -5.62 12.70 -15.17
C ASP A 98 -6.01 11.41 -15.90
N VAL A 99 -6.03 11.40 -17.23
CA VAL A 99 -6.30 10.19 -18.04
C VAL A 99 -5.16 9.17 -17.90
N VAL A 100 -3.90 9.62 -17.94
CA VAL A 100 -2.74 8.72 -17.72
C VAL A 100 -2.78 8.12 -16.32
N THR A 101 -3.11 8.93 -15.31
CA THR A 101 -3.27 8.47 -13.92
C THR A 101 -4.41 7.44 -13.81
N GLN A 102 -5.53 7.68 -14.50
CA GLN A 102 -6.65 6.74 -14.55
C GLN A 102 -6.24 5.40 -15.18
N LEU A 103 -5.49 5.43 -16.29
CA LEU A 103 -4.99 4.23 -16.95
C LEU A 103 -3.98 3.47 -16.06
N ALA A 104 -3.04 4.20 -15.44
CA ALA A 104 -2.08 3.62 -14.50
C ALA A 104 -2.79 2.97 -13.30
N ALA A 105 -3.79 3.65 -12.73
CA ALA A 105 -4.58 3.13 -11.62
C ALA A 105 -5.37 1.88 -12.01
N LYS A 106 -5.97 1.84 -13.21
CA LYS A 106 -6.62 0.64 -13.74
C LYS A 106 -5.64 -0.55 -13.83
N ASN A 107 -4.45 -0.32 -14.37
CA ASN A 107 -3.43 -1.36 -14.48
C ASN A 107 -2.95 -1.84 -13.09
N ALA A 108 -2.74 -0.92 -12.15
CA ALA A 108 -2.38 -1.25 -10.77
C ALA A 108 -3.48 -2.07 -10.08
N PHE A 109 -4.75 -1.74 -10.30
CA PHE A 109 -5.88 -2.52 -9.79
C PHE A 109 -5.86 -3.95 -10.34
N LEU A 110 -5.67 -4.12 -11.65
CA LEU A 110 -5.62 -5.44 -12.28
C LEU A 110 -4.42 -6.27 -11.81
N ALA A 111 -3.25 -5.65 -11.62
CA ALA A 111 -2.06 -6.30 -11.08
C ALA A 111 -2.32 -6.84 -9.66
N ASN A 112 -2.86 -6.01 -8.78
CA ASN A 112 -3.19 -6.41 -7.42
C ASN A 112 -4.31 -7.47 -7.38
N LEU A 113 -5.31 -7.37 -8.26
CA LEU A 113 -6.38 -8.35 -8.40
C LEU A 113 -5.85 -9.74 -8.79
N ALA A 114 -4.85 -9.82 -9.67
CA ALA A 114 -4.25 -11.08 -10.08
C ALA A 114 -3.55 -11.78 -8.89
N VAL A 115 -2.86 -11.02 -8.04
CA VAL A 115 -2.24 -11.52 -6.80
C VAL A 115 -3.32 -12.00 -5.82
N PHE A 116 -4.37 -11.22 -5.61
CA PHE A 116 -5.48 -11.59 -4.73
C PHE A 116 -6.16 -12.91 -5.18
N LYS A 117 -6.49 -13.02 -6.48
CA LYS A 117 -7.07 -14.24 -7.05
C LYS A 117 -6.17 -15.46 -6.88
N THR A 118 -4.86 -15.27 -7.00
CA THR A 118 -3.90 -16.36 -6.81
C THR A 118 -3.82 -16.78 -5.35
N SER A 119 -3.81 -15.83 -4.41
CA SER A 119 -3.90 -16.14 -2.97
C SER A 119 -5.20 -16.89 -2.64
N ASN A 120 -6.34 -16.47 -3.18
CA ASN A 120 -7.62 -17.16 -2.98
C ASN A 120 -7.63 -18.59 -3.54
N ARG A 121 -7.05 -18.81 -4.73
CA ARG A 121 -6.92 -20.17 -5.30
C ARG A 121 -6.04 -21.07 -4.42
N MET A 122 -4.94 -20.54 -3.89
CA MET A 122 -4.08 -21.28 -2.96
C MET A 122 -4.84 -21.63 -1.67
N ALA A 123 -5.65 -20.71 -1.13
CA ALA A 123 -6.50 -21.01 0.02
C ALA A 123 -7.52 -22.12 -0.28
N GLY A 124 -8.18 -22.06 -1.46
CA GLY A 124 -9.11 -23.10 -1.91
C GLY A 124 -8.45 -24.48 -2.01
N ALA A 125 -7.29 -24.57 -2.67
CA ALA A 125 -6.57 -25.84 -2.81
C ALA A 125 -6.18 -26.48 -1.45
N LEU A 126 -5.87 -25.66 -0.43
CA LEU A 126 -5.61 -26.16 0.92
C LEU A 126 -6.87 -26.66 1.62
N LEU A 127 -8.03 -26.07 1.33
CA LEU A 127 -9.32 -26.53 1.85
C LEU A 127 -9.72 -27.85 1.19
N ASP A 128 -9.57 -27.96 -0.13
CA ASP A 128 -9.89 -29.17 -0.90
C ASP A 128 -9.03 -30.36 -0.49
N ALA A 129 -7.74 -30.14 -0.17
CA ALA A 129 -6.83 -31.21 0.25
C ALA A 129 -7.12 -31.78 1.65
N ARG A 130 -7.95 -31.10 2.46
CA ARG A 130 -8.34 -31.56 3.81
C ARG A 130 -9.73 -32.19 3.85
N ALA A 131 -10.55 -31.96 2.82
CA ALA A 131 -11.87 -32.58 2.66
C ALA A 131 -11.73 -34.05 2.25
#